data_AF-A0A8C0WWS8-F1
#
_entry.id   AF-A0A8C0WWS8-F1
#
_cell.length_a   1.000
_cell.length_b   1.000
_cell.length_c   1.000
_cell.angle_alpha   90.00
_cell.angle_beta   90.00
_cell.angle_gamma   90.00
#
_symmetry.space_group_name_H-M   'P 1'
#
loop_
_entity.id
_entity.type
_entity.pdbx_description
1 polymer ?
#
loop_
_entity_poly.entity_id
_entity_poly.type
_entity_poly.pdbx_seq_one_letter_code
_entity_poly.pdbx_strand_id
1 'polypeptide(L)'
;MTMTLRILLLLLATWAVALYMNPAATELHLEKPGVAQRMVRYALKVYNQENNTTYRSRLLQVVHVRQQIITGVTYYLDLELGTTTCPKSQALLSDLSDDCPLNKQPNQKKTELCSFEIYTIPWQKKISMTKYNCHSV
;
A
#
# COMPACT_ATOMS: atom_id res chain seq x y z
N MET A 1 -45.97 27.41 -3.50
CA MET A 1 -45.31 26.62 -4.58
C MET A 1 -43.82 26.94 -4.76
N THR A 2 -43.38 28.19 -4.52
CA THR A 2 -41.97 28.59 -4.62
C THR A 2 -41.09 28.11 -3.47
N MET A 3 -41.65 28.01 -2.26
CA MET A 3 -40.90 27.63 -1.05
C MET A 3 -40.50 26.15 -1.04
N THR A 4 -41.41 25.26 -1.47
CA THR A 4 -41.14 23.82 -1.60
C THR A 4 -40.10 23.53 -2.68
N LEU A 5 -40.14 24.26 -3.80
CA LEU A 5 -39.14 24.15 -4.87
C LEU A 5 -37.75 24.60 -4.41
N ARG A 6 -37.66 25.68 -3.63
CA ARG A 6 -36.38 26.13 -3.03
C ARG A 6 -35.80 25.11 -2.06
N ILE A 7 -36.63 24.52 -1.20
CA ILE A 7 -36.19 23.47 -0.27
C ILE A 7 -35.68 22.24 -1.03
N LEU A 8 -36.40 21.81 -2.07
CA LEU A 8 -35.97 20.69 -2.91
C LEU A 8 -34.63 20.96 -3.61
N LEU A 9 -34.45 22.17 -4.15
CA LEU A 9 -33.19 22.57 -4.78
C LEU A 9 -32.02 22.60 -3.79
N LEU A 10 -32.24 23.06 -2.56
CA LEU A 10 -31.22 23.05 -1.51
C LEU A 10 -30.84 21.63 -1.10
N LEU A 11 -31.82 20.73 -0.96
CA LEU A 11 -31.57 19.31 -0.64
C LEU A 11 -30.82 18.59 -1.76
N LEU A 12 -31.14 18.88 -3.03
CA LEU A 12 -30.41 18.33 -4.17
C LEU A 12 -28.97 18.86 -4.24
N ALA A 13 -28.77 20.16 -3.96
CA ALA A 13 -27.45 20.76 -3.94
C ALA A 13 -26.57 20.19 -2.83
N THR A 14 -27.11 19.97 -1.62
CA THR A 14 -26.33 19.35 -0.53
C THR A 14 -25.95 17.91 -0.84
N TRP A 15 -26.86 17.13 -1.44
CA TRP A 15 -26.58 15.77 -1.87
C TRP A 15 -25.51 15.72 -2.96
N ALA A 16 -25.55 16.63 -3.94
CA ALA A 16 -24.53 16.76 -4.98
C ALA A 16 -23.15 17.14 -4.42
N VAL A 17 -23.10 18.04 -3.44
CA VAL A 17 -21.84 18.43 -2.77
C VAL A 17 -21.26 17.27 -1.96
N ALA A 18 -22.09 16.47 -1.29
CA ALA A 18 -21.65 15.28 -0.56
C ALA A 18 -21.04 14.22 -1.48
N LEU A 19 -21.59 14.02 -2.68
CA LEU A 19 -21.02 13.12 -3.69
C LEU A 19 -19.66 13.60 -4.22
N TYR A 20 -19.50 14.92 -4.40
CA TYR A 20 -18.27 15.52 -4.92
C TYR A 20 -17.10 15.48 -3.91
N MET A 21 -17.39 15.54 -2.62
CA MET A 21 -16.38 15.59 -1.55
C MET A 21 -15.98 14.21 -1.01
N ASN A 22 -16.29 13.11 -1.72
CA ASN A 22 -15.91 11.77 -1.27
C ASN A 22 -14.38 11.61 -1.29
N PRO A 23 -13.70 11.55 -0.13
CA PRO A 23 -12.24 11.55 -0.09
C PRO A 23 -11.64 10.32 -0.78
N ALA A 24 -12.37 9.20 -0.76
CA ALA A 24 -12.02 7.95 -1.44
C ALA A 24 -11.95 8.05 -2.98
N ALA A 25 -12.46 9.13 -3.59
CA ALA A 25 -12.57 9.23 -5.04
C ALA A 25 -11.28 9.71 -5.75
N THR A 26 -10.21 10.02 -5.02
CA THR A 26 -8.97 10.55 -5.63
C THR A 26 -7.75 9.66 -5.37
N GLU A 27 -7.87 8.35 -5.61
CA GLU A 27 -6.70 7.50 -5.82
C GLU A 27 -6.09 7.81 -7.19
N LEU A 28 -4.95 8.47 -7.21
CA LEU A 28 -4.18 8.78 -8.41
C LEU A 28 -3.13 7.69 -8.64
N HIS A 29 -2.91 7.33 -9.91
CA HIS A 29 -1.78 6.50 -10.28
C HIS A 29 -0.48 7.24 -9.95
N LEU A 30 0.46 6.59 -9.27
CA LEU A 30 1.71 7.22 -8.90
C LEU A 30 2.71 7.16 -10.07
N GLU A 31 2.86 8.26 -10.80
CA GLU A 31 3.74 8.29 -11.98
C GLU A 31 5.23 8.47 -11.66
N LYS A 32 5.59 8.92 -10.44
CA LYS A 32 6.99 9.20 -10.09
C LYS A 32 7.72 7.94 -9.61
N PRO A 33 8.66 7.36 -10.39
CA PRO A 33 9.27 6.07 -10.08
C PRO A 33 10.08 6.09 -8.78
N GLY A 34 10.76 7.20 -8.47
CA GLY A 34 11.56 7.33 -7.24
C GLY A 34 10.72 7.34 -5.95
N VAL A 35 9.47 7.80 -6.01
CA VAL A 35 8.55 7.76 -4.86
C VAL A 35 8.00 6.35 -4.70
N ALA A 36 7.56 5.73 -5.80
CA ALA A 36 7.08 4.35 -5.80
C ALA A 36 8.12 3.39 -5.19
N GLN A 37 9.36 3.45 -5.68
CA GLN A 37 10.44 2.59 -5.18
C GLN A 37 10.71 2.79 -3.68
N ARG A 38 10.61 4.04 -3.18
CA ARG A 38 10.78 4.34 -1.76
C ARG A 38 9.67 3.71 -0.91
N MET A 39 8.42 3.80 -1.36
CA MET A 39 7.28 3.23 -0.63
C MET A 39 7.32 1.71 -0.65
N VAL A 40 7.67 1.10 -1.79
CA VAL A 40 7.89 -0.35 -1.91
C VAL A 40 9.00 -0.82 -0.95
N ARG A 41 10.14 -0.11 -0.89
CA ARG A 41 11.22 -0.42 0.04
C ARG A 41 10.76 -0.35 1.50
N TYR A 42 10.02 0.69 1.85
CA TYR A 42 9.47 0.85 3.20
C TYR A 42 8.50 -0.28 3.54
N ALA A 43 7.59 -0.62 2.62
CA ALA A 43 6.60 -1.67 2.80
C ALA A 43 7.25 -3.03 3.08
N LEU A 44 8.20 -3.43 2.25
CA LEU A 44 8.92 -4.69 2.38
C LEU A 44 9.70 -4.77 3.68
N LYS A 45 10.36 -3.67 4.07
CA LYS A 45 11.09 -3.59 5.33
C LYS A 45 10.17 -3.84 6.52
N VAL A 46 9.09 -3.07 6.62
CA VAL A 46 8.11 -3.20 7.73
C VAL A 46 7.50 -4.60 7.71
N TYR A 47 7.06 -5.08 6.55
CA TYR A 47 6.50 -6.42 6.40
C TYR A 47 7.47 -7.49 6.90
N ASN A 48 8.72 -7.51 6.44
CA ASN A 48 9.71 -8.51 6.85
C ASN A 48 10.04 -8.42 8.35
N GLN A 49 9.97 -7.24 8.94
CA GLN A 49 10.19 -7.04 10.38
C GLN A 49 9.01 -7.51 11.23
N GLU A 50 7.78 -7.27 10.80
CA GLU A 50 6.58 -7.43 11.64
C GLU A 50 5.80 -8.72 11.37
N ASN A 51 5.88 -9.29 10.18
CA ASN A 51 5.11 -10.49 9.87
C ASN A 51 5.60 -11.71 10.68
N ASN A 52 4.74 -12.70 10.90
CA ASN A 52 5.05 -13.85 11.77
C ASN A 52 5.80 -15.01 11.10
N THR A 53 6.28 -14.86 9.85
CA THR A 53 7.02 -15.92 9.16
C THR A 53 8.47 -16.01 9.64
N THR A 54 9.08 -17.18 9.50
CA THR A 54 10.48 -17.44 9.86
C THR A 54 11.47 -16.88 8.83
N TYR A 55 11.05 -16.85 7.57
CA TYR A 55 11.87 -16.46 6.42
C TYR A 55 11.50 -15.07 5.92
N ARG A 56 12.45 -14.40 5.27
CA ARG A 56 12.16 -13.14 4.59
C ARG A 56 11.34 -13.38 3.32
N SER A 57 10.53 -12.39 2.95
CA SER A 57 9.90 -12.32 1.63
C SER A 57 10.63 -11.28 0.77
N ARG A 58 10.71 -11.56 -0.52
CA ARG A 58 11.28 -10.69 -1.54
C ARG A 58 10.18 -10.27 -2.52
N LEU A 59 10.29 -9.05 -3.04
CA LEU A 59 9.43 -8.57 -4.11
C LEU A 59 9.64 -9.37 -5.41
N LEU A 60 8.56 -9.92 -5.95
CA LEU A 60 8.52 -10.50 -7.29
C LEU A 60 8.05 -9.45 -8.30
N GLN A 61 6.93 -8.78 -7.98
CA GLN A 61 6.30 -7.84 -8.89
C GLN A 61 5.58 -6.72 -8.14
N VAL A 62 5.64 -5.52 -8.69
CA VAL A 62 4.75 -4.41 -8.31
C VAL A 62 3.52 -4.50 -9.22
N VAL A 63 2.35 -4.76 -8.63
CA VAL A 63 1.08 -4.88 -9.38
C VAL A 63 0.45 -3.51 -9.57
N HIS A 64 0.26 -2.78 -8.47
CA HIS A 64 -0.28 -1.42 -8.50
C HIS A 64 0.40 -0.52 -7.47
N VAL A 65 0.54 0.76 -7.84
CA VAL A 65 0.95 1.83 -6.93
C VAL A 65 0.03 3.02 -7.13
N ARG A 66 -0.68 3.37 -6.07
CA ARG A 66 -1.66 4.45 -6.05
C ARG A 66 -1.37 5.38 -4.88
N GLN A 67 -1.78 6.64 -5.00
CA GLN A 67 -1.68 7.62 -3.93
C GLN A 67 -2.98 8.39 -3.78
N GLN A 68 -3.27 8.82 -2.56
CA GLN A 68 -4.42 9.66 -2.23
C GLN A 68 -3.94 10.82 -1.36
N ILE A 69 -4.32 12.05 -1.73
CA ILE A 69 -3.89 13.29 -1.07
C ILE A 69 -5.08 13.89 -0.35
N ILE A 70 -5.00 13.98 0.99
CA ILE A 70 -6.02 14.62 1.84
C ILE A 70 -5.32 15.50 2.88
N THR A 71 -5.33 15.12 4.17
CA THR A 71 -4.60 15.77 5.28
C THR A 71 -3.18 15.23 5.46
N GLY A 72 -2.71 14.51 4.45
CA GLY A 72 -1.42 13.85 4.30
C GLY A 72 -1.39 13.13 2.94
N VAL A 73 -0.48 12.17 2.76
CA VAL A 73 -0.46 11.32 1.57
C VAL A 73 -0.54 9.86 1.99
N THR A 74 -1.59 9.17 1.55
CA THR A 74 -1.74 7.72 1.68
C THR A 74 -1.27 7.05 0.41
N TYR A 75 -0.41 6.05 0.51
CA TYR A 75 0.03 5.22 -0.60
C TYR A 75 -0.59 3.83 -0.46
N TYR A 76 -1.18 3.35 -1.55
CA TYR A 76 -1.72 2.01 -1.67
C TYR A 76 -0.83 1.22 -2.62
N LEU A 77 -0.26 0.12 -2.12
CA LEU A 77 0.63 -0.74 -2.88
C LEU A 77 0.04 -2.15 -2.95
N ASP A 78 -0.04 -2.70 -4.16
CA ASP A 78 -0.31 -4.11 -4.37
C ASP A 78 0.97 -4.77 -4.89
N LEU A 79 1.54 -5.67 -4.11
CA LEU A 79 2.84 -6.29 -4.36
C LEU A 79 2.70 -7.82 -4.34
N GLU A 80 3.32 -8.47 -5.32
CA GLU A 80 3.50 -9.91 -5.31
C GLU A 80 4.83 -10.24 -4.62
N LEU A 81 4.76 -11.03 -3.55
CA LEU A 81 5.88 -11.39 -2.70
C LEU A 81 6.18 -12.88 -2.80
N GLY A 82 7.46 -13.23 -2.84
CA GLY A 82 7.94 -14.60 -2.84
C GLY A 82 8.71 -14.91 -1.56
N THR A 83 8.42 -16.05 -0.94
CA THR A 83 9.18 -16.53 0.21
C THR A 83 10.62 -16.88 -0.20
N THR A 84 11.59 -16.43 0.58
CA THR A 84 13.01 -16.70 0.36
C THR A 84 13.53 -17.83 1.25
N THR A 85 14.79 -18.22 1.07
CA THR A 85 15.46 -19.18 1.97
C THR A 85 16.17 -18.51 3.15
N CYS A 86 16.22 -17.18 3.24
CA CYS A 86 16.97 -16.52 4.29
C CYS A 86 16.11 -16.32 5.55
N PRO A 87 16.60 -16.72 6.73
CA PRO A 87 15.90 -16.47 7.98
C PRO A 87 15.96 -14.98 8.34
N LYS A 88 14.93 -14.50 9.04
CA LYS A 88 14.88 -13.10 9.50
C LYS A 88 15.99 -12.73 10.48
N SER A 89 16.49 -13.69 11.26
CA SER A 89 17.57 -13.52 12.23
C SER A 89 18.89 -13.06 11.62
N GLN A 90 19.08 -13.25 10.31
CA GLN A 90 20.27 -12.78 9.60
C GLN A 90 20.15 -11.27 9.32
N ALA A 91 20.69 -10.42 10.19
CA ALA A 91 20.48 -8.97 10.18
C ALA A 91 21.07 -8.20 8.97
N LEU A 92 21.95 -8.82 8.17
CA LEU A 92 22.75 -8.13 7.15
C LEU A 92 22.15 -8.07 5.74
N LEU A 93 20.96 -8.63 5.53
CA LEU A 93 20.35 -8.70 4.19
C LEU A 93 19.39 -7.53 3.99
N SER A 94 19.60 -6.76 2.92
CA SER A 94 18.67 -5.69 2.56
C SER A 94 17.41 -6.26 1.90
N ASP A 95 16.24 -5.70 2.24
CA ASP A 95 14.93 -6.23 1.81
C ASP A 95 14.66 -6.13 0.29
N LEU A 96 15.55 -5.45 -0.45
CA LEU A 96 15.50 -5.34 -1.90
C LEU A 96 16.67 -6.02 -2.61
N SER A 97 17.65 -6.58 -1.88
CA SER A 97 18.79 -7.22 -2.54
C SER A 97 18.46 -8.62 -3.01
N ASP A 98 19.08 -8.98 -4.13
CA ASP A 98 19.04 -10.29 -4.74
C ASP A 98 19.91 -11.31 -3.99
N ASP A 99 20.65 -10.87 -2.96
CA ASP A 99 21.50 -11.71 -2.11
C ASP A 99 20.73 -12.85 -1.42
N CYS A 100 19.40 -12.70 -1.33
CA CYS A 100 18.54 -13.72 -0.78
C CYS A 100 17.73 -14.45 -1.87
N PRO A 101 18.03 -15.72 -2.17
CA PRO A 101 17.34 -16.45 -3.22
C PRO A 101 15.92 -16.85 -2.80
N LEU A 102 15.01 -16.84 -3.78
CA LEU A 102 13.66 -17.36 -3.63
C LEU A 102 13.68 -18.87 -3.31
N ASN A 103 12.75 -19.32 -2.47
CA ASN A 103 12.59 -20.73 -2.21
C ASN A 103 12.01 -21.44 -3.44
N LYS A 104 12.79 -22.35 -4.02
CA LYS A 104 12.43 -23.11 -5.24
C LYS A 104 11.82 -24.48 -4.92
N GLN A 105 11.73 -24.89 -3.64
CA GLN A 105 11.14 -26.18 -3.30
C GLN A 105 9.64 -26.17 -3.61
N PRO A 106 9.09 -27.14 -4.38
CA PRO A 106 7.70 -27.13 -4.82
C PRO A 106 6.69 -27.00 -3.68
N ASN A 107 6.97 -27.64 -2.54
CA ASN A 107 6.08 -27.66 -1.37
C ASN A 107 6.25 -26.43 -0.45
N GLN A 108 7.22 -25.56 -0.73
CA GLN A 108 7.54 -24.38 0.09
C GLN A 108 7.61 -23.09 -0.72
N LYS A 109 7.42 -23.17 -2.05
CA LYS A 109 7.28 -22.03 -2.94
C LYS A 109 5.93 -21.37 -2.63
N LYS A 110 5.97 -20.38 -1.74
CA LYS A 110 4.82 -19.59 -1.35
C LYS A 110 4.94 -18.21 -1.97
N THR A 111 3.99 -17.94 -2.86
CA THR A 111 3.76 -16.61 -3.43
C THR A 111 2.52 -16.02 -2.76
N GLU A 112 2.59 -14.76 -2.39
CA GLU A 112 1.48 -14.03 -1.78
C GLU A 112 1.27 -12.71 -2.49
N LEU A 113 0.00 -12.34 -2.67
CA LEU A 113 -0.40 -11.01 -3.08
C LEU A 113 -0.74 -10.21 -1.83
N CYS A 114 -0.01 -9.12 -1.64
CA CYS A 114 -0.11 -8.27 -0.46
C CYS A 114 -0.54 -6.85 -0.83
N SER A 115 -1.52 -6.33 -0.11
CA SER A 115 -1.97 -4.95 -0.19
C SER A 115 -1.47 -4.18 1.04
N PHE A 116 -0.79 -3.07 0.81
CA PHE A 116 -0.22 -2.19 1.84
C PHE A 116 -0.84 -0.81 1.78
N GLU A 117 -1.08 -0.24 2.96
CA GLU A 117 -1.50 1.14 3.14
C GLU A 117 -0.46 1.88 3.98
N ILE A 118 0.15 2.91 3.40
CA ILE A 118 1.22 3.68 4.03
C ILE A 118 0.78 5.13 4.10
N TYR A 119 0.67 5.67 5.31
CA TYR A 119 0.35 7.07 5.52
C TYR A 119 1.61 7.89 5.77
N THR A 120 1.69 9.07 5.15
CA THR A 120 2.80 9.99 5.31
C THR A 120 2.32 11.41 5.60
N ILE A 121 3.11 12.13 6.39
CA ILE A 121 2.97 13.58 6.61
C ILE A 121 4.28 14.21 6.13
N PRO A 122 4.39 14.58 4.83
CA PRO A 122 5.66 14.98 4.23
C PRO A 122 6.36 16.13 4.95
N TRP A 123 5.60 17.15 5.36
CA TRP A 123 6.15 18.33 6.06
C TRP A 123 6.63 18.04 7.49
N GLN A 124 6.18 16.94 8.10
CA GLN A 124 6.68 16.48 9.41
C GLN A 124 7.68 15.32 9.29
N LYS A 125 7.98 14.87 8.06
CA LYS A 125 8.84 13.70 7.79
C LYS A 125 8.37 12.42 8.51
N LYS A 126 7.05 12.27 8.69
CA LYS A 126 6.45 11.07 9.30
C LYS A 126 5.99 10.09 8.22
N ILE A 127 6.23 8.81 8.47
CA ILE A 127 5.78 7.68 7.66
C ILE A 127 5.35 6.55 8.59
N SER A 128 4.21 5.94 8.31
CA SER A 128 3.66 4.83 9.09
C SER A 128 2.95 3.84 8.20
N MET A 129 3.16 2.55 8.44
CA MET A 129 2.31 1.48 7.93
C MET A 129 0.99 1.52 8.70
N THR A 130 -0.11 1.85 8.03
CA THR A 130 -1.43 1.88 8.67
C THR A 130 -2.08 0.50 8.63
N LYS A 131 -1.90 -0.23 7.53
CA LYS A 131 -2.46 -1.58 7.35
C LYS A 131 -1.68 -2.35 6.30
N TYR A 132 -1.61 -3.67 6.46
CA TYR A 132 -1.33 -4.57 5.36
C TYR A 132 -2.15 -5.86 5.47
N ASN A 133 -2.42 -6.50 4.34
CA ASN A 133 -3.05 -7.80 4.28
C ASN A 133 -2.48 -8.61 3.12
N CYS A 134 -2.29 -9.91 3.31
CA CYS A 134 -1.73 -10.81 2.32
C CYS A 134 -2.60 -12.04 2.16
N HIS A 135 -2.60 -12.61 0.95
CA HIS A 135 -3.23 -13.90 0.66
C HIS A 135 -2.38 -14.68 -0.33
N SER A 136 -2.40 -16.01 -0.22
CA SER A 136 -1.69 -16.89 -1.15
C SER A 136 -2.28 -16.81 -2.56
N VAL A 137 -1.41 -16.87 -3.56
CA VAL A 137 -1.75 -16.89 -5.01
C VAL A 137 -1.64 -18.30 -5.55
#